data_AF-A0A9D6WN25-F1
#
_entry.id   AF-A0A9D6WN25-F1
#
_cell.length_a   1.000
_cell.length_b   1.000
_cell.length_c   1.000
_cell.angle_alpha   90.00
_cell.angle_beta   90.00
_cell.angle_gamma   90.00
#
_symmetry.space_group_name_H-M   'P 1'
#
loop_
_entity.id
_entity.type
_entity.pdbx_description
1 polymer ?
#
loop_
_entity_poly.entity_id
_entity_poly.type
_entity_poly.pdbx_seq_one_letter_code
_entity_poly.pdbx_strand_id
1 'polypeptide(L)'
;MERLEYLFQEWHRLGGAVLLARIEPAIHARAPEIVIAESTAHCRESGRLTWVVLDWLVREIDRINPEKLLAATRAQGDSAVLGVLCDAARQRRAHPFFDQLIAACAPRAHIEPFFDRVARSPLALQETRAQPNPIFLRWNFLSNELRYLTAQVTEMN
;
A
#
# COMPACT_ATOMS: atom_id res chain seq x y z
N MET A 1 4.67 22.13 -4.43
CA MET A 1 5.08 20.72 -4.36
C MET A 1 3.82 19.89 -4.39
N GLU A 2 3.75 18.92 -5.30
CA GLU A 2 2.57 18.07 -5.42
C GLU A 2 2.41 17.19 -4.17
N ARG A 3 1.17 16.76 -3.87
CA ARG A 3 0.91 16.02 -2.63
C ARG A 3 1.70 14.72 -2.55
N LEU A 4 1.82 14.04 -3.69
CA LEU A 4 2.57 12.79 -3.81
C LEU A 4 4.07 12.99 -3.58
N GLU A 5 4.64 14.10 -4.07
CA GLU A 5 6.04 14.47 -3.78
C GLU A 5 6.25 14.71 -2.28
N TYR A 6 5.30 15.39 -1.62
CA TYR A 6 5.34 15.60 -0.17
C TYR A 6 5.37 14.26 0.58
N LEU A 7 4.49 13.32 0.23
CA LEU A 7 4.46 11.99 0.84
C LEU A 7 5.78 11.23 0.64
N PHE A 8 6.39 11.33 -0.54
CA PHE A 8 7.69 10.70 -0.79
C PHE A 8 8.81 11.30 0.08
N GLN A 9 8.77 12.61 0.37
CA GLN A 9 9.70 13.23 1.32
C GLN A 9 9.50 12.69 2.73
N GLU A 10 8.26 12.56 3.19
CA GLU A 10 7.97 11.98 4.51
C GLU A 10 8.37 10.51 4.59
N TRP A 11 8.09 9.72 3.55
CA TRP A 11 8.51 8.33 3.49
C TRP A 11 10.03 8.17 3.55
N HIS A 12 10.78 9.03 2.85
CA HIS A 12 12.23 9.06 2.97
C HIS A 12 12.68 9.31 4.41
N ARG A 13 12.06 10.27 5.11
CA ARG A 13 12.34 10.56 6.54
C ARG A 13 11.97 9.40 7.48
N LEU A 14 10.94 8.63 7.16
CA LEU A 14 10.54 7.44 7.90
C LEU A 14 11.39 6.20 7.61
N GLY A 15 12.38 6.28 6.71
CA GLY A 15 13.22 5.14 6.31
C GLY A 15 12.58 4.23 5.26
N GLY A 16 11.59 4.74 4.52
CA GLY A 16 11.03 4.11 3.34
C GLY A 16 12.02 4.07 2.17
N ALA A 17 11.94 3.03 1.35
CA ALA A 17 12.80 2.86 0.18
C ALA A 17 12.39 3.80 -0.97
N VAL A 18 12.70 5.09 -0.82
CA VAL A 18 12.32 6.16 -1.76
C VAL A 18 13.56 6.85 -2.33
N LEU A 19 13.67 6.88 -3.65
CA LEU A 19 14.66 7.68 -4.38
C LEU A 19 14.10 9.08 -4.71
N LEU A 20 14.66 10.12 -4.10
CA LEU A 20 14.27 11.50 -4.33
C LEU A 20 15.31 12.19 -5.20
N ALA A 21 14.87 12.96 -6.20
CA ALA A 21 15.77 13.78 -7.00
C ALA A 21 16.41 14.90 -6.16
N ARG A 22 15.67 15.40 -5.16
CA ARG A 22 16.12 16.39 -4.18
C ARG A 22 15.45 16.10 -2.84
N ILE A 23 16.23 16.24 -1.76
CA ILE A 23 15.71 16.17 -0.39
C ILE A 23 15.39 17.59 0.05
N GLU A 24 14.19 17.81 0.60
CA GLU A 24 13.84 19.10 1.19
C GLU A 24 14.04 19.06 2.73
N PRO A 25 15.01 19.83 3.27
CA PRO A 25 15.35 19.77 4.70
C PRO A 25 14.22 20.18 5.64
N ALA A 26 13.36 21.10 5.20
CA ALA A 26 12.27 21.65 6.01
C ALA A 26 11.08 20.69 6.18
N ILE A 27 11.05 19.58 5.44
CA ILE A 27 9.97 18.60 5.53
C ILE A 27 10.33 17.56 6.58
N HIS A 28 9.53 17.55 7.64
CA HIS A 28 9.57 16.53 8.68
C HIS A 28 8.46 15.50 8.42
N ALA A 29 8.76 14.24 8.72
CA ALA A 29 7.73 13.22 8.71
C ALA A 29 6.76 13.44 9.87
N ARG A 30 5.47 13.40 9.55
CA ARG A 30 4.42 13.19 10.55
C ARG A 30 4.53 11.77 11.14
N ALA A 31 3.69 11.48 12.12
CA ALA A 31 3.60 10.14 12.69
C ALA A 31 3.32 9.10 11.58
N PRO A 32 3.92 7.89 11.62
CA PRO A 32 3.76 6.89 10.58
C PRO A 32 2.30 6.57 10.25
N GLU A 33 1.44 6.55 11.27
CA GLU A 33 0.01 6.29 11.11
C GLU A 33 -0.68 7.29 10.19
N ILE A 34 -0.31 8.57 10.31
CA ILE A 34 -0.85 9.66 9.47
C ILE A 34 -0.33 9.52 8.05
N VAL A 35 0.96 9.25 7.88
CA VAL A 35 1.59 9.11 6.55
C VAL A 35 1.06 7.88 5.82
N ILE A 36 0.90 6.75 6.50
CA ILE A 36 0.28 5.53 5.94
C ILE A 36 -1.16 5.80 5.55
N ALA A 37 -1.98 6.31 6.48
CA ALA A 37 -3.39 6.58 6.23
C ALA A 37 -3.57 7.44 4.99
N GLU A 38 -2.84 8.54 4.88
CA GLU A 38 -2.93 9.39 3.70
C GLU A 38 -2.37 8.73 2.44
N SER A 39 -1.29 7.97 2.55
CA SER A 39 -0.75 7.24 1.40
C SER A 39 -1.76 6.27 0.81
N THR A 40 -2.63 5.67 1.62
CA THR A 40 -3.68 4.76 1.12
C THR A 40 -4.66 5.44 0.17
N ALA A 41 -4.88 6.76 0.29
CA ALA A 41 -5.71 7.53 -0.66
C ALA A 41 -5.04 7.68 -2.04
N HIS A 42 -3.71 7.58 -2.12
CA HIS A 42 -2.92 7.81 -3.34
C HIS A 42 -2.25 6.56 -3.92
N CYS A 43 -2.31 5.42 -3.24
CA CYS A 43 -1.67 4.17 -3.69
C CYS A 43 -2.18 3.72 -5.07
N ARG A 44 -3.48 3.92 -5.35
CA ARG A 44 -4.10 3.58 -6.63
C ARG A 44 -3.58 4.42 -7.81
N GLU A 45 -3.15 5.64 -7.53
CA GLU A 45 -2.53 6.56 -8.50
C GLU A 45 -1.06 6.24 -8.73
N SER A 46 -0.38 5.70 -7.70
CA SER A 46 1.06 5.48 -7.68
C SER A 46 1.45 4.08 -7.20
N GLY A 47 1.78 3.22 -8.17
CA GLY A 47 2.36 1.91 -7.90
C GLY A 47 3.63 2.01 -7.03
N ARG A 48 4.46 3.02 -7.28
CA ARG A 48 5.66 3.27 -6.47
C ARG A 48 5.33 3.57 -5.00
N LEU A 49 4.31 4.40 -4.74
CA LEU A 49 3.89 4.68 -3.37
C LEU A 49 3.36 3.41 -2.70
N THR A 50 2.52 2.63 -3.41
CA THR A 50 2.03 1.33 -2.93
C THR A 50 3.17 0.44 -2.47
N TRP A 51 4.24 0.36 -3.27
CA TRP A 51 5.42 -0.43 -2.95
C TRP A 51 6.17 0.06 -1.72
N VAL A 52 6.36 1.37 -1.60
CA VAL A 52 7.03 2.00 -0.45
C VAL A 52 6.28 1.70 0.85
N VAL A 53 4.96 1.88 0.83
CA VAL A 53 4.11 1.65 2.02
C VAL A 53 4.14 0.16 2.39
N LEU A 54 3.97 -0.74 1.41
CA LEU A 54 3.96 -2.18 1.64
C LEU A 54 5.30 -2.67 2.22
N ASP A 55 6.42 -2.27 1.62
CA ASP A 55 7.75 -2.63 2.11
C ASP A 55 7.98 -2.12 3.54
N TRP A 56 7.62 -0.86 3.80
CA TRP A 56 7.78 -0.27 5.13
C TRP A 56 6.90 -0.98 6.17
N LEU A 57 5.64 -1.30 5.84
CA LEU A 57 4.76 -2.08 6.72
C LEU A 57 5.39 -3.44 7.09
N VAL A 58 5.95 -4.17 6.12
CA VAL A 58 6.60 -5.46 6.39
C VAL A 58 7.76 -5.30 7.39
N ARG A 59 8.57 -4.26 7.25
CA ARG A 59 9.76 -4.03 8.09
C ARG A 59 9.43 -3.46 9.46
N GLU A 60 8.48 -2.53 9.53
CA GLU A 60 8.32 -1.61 10.67
C GLU A 60 6.95 -1.69 11.36
N ILE A 61 6.14 -2.73 11.11
CA ILE A 61 4.79 -2.90 11.71
C ILE A 61 4.78 -2.74 13.24
N ASP A 62 5.86 -3.12 13.94
CA ASP A 62 5.96 -3.00 15.41
C ASP A 62 5.95 -1.55 15.90
N ARG A 63 6.27 -0.58 15.04
CA ARG A 63 6.32 0.85 15.37
C ARG A 63 4.99 1.56 15.19
N ILE A 64 3.98 0.85 14.72
CA ILE A 64 2.65 1.39 14.43
C ILE A 64 1.77 1.15 15.65
N ASN A 65 1.01 2.17 16.05
CA ASN A 65 -0.15 1.99 16.89
C ASN A 65 -1.39 1.69 16.01
N PRO A 66 -1.97 0.47 16.07
CA PRO A 66 -3.07 0.07 15.19
C PRO A 66 -4.32 0.95 15.33
N GLU A 67 -4.65 1.37 16.55
CA GLU A 67 -5.84 2.20 16.81
C GLU A 67 -5.69 3.59 16.17
N LYS A 68 -4.50 4.20 16.31
CA LYS A 68 -4.19 5.49 15.67
C LYS A 68 -4.20 5.38 14.15
N LEU A 69 -3.67 4.28 13.60
CA LEU A 69 -3.70 4.05 12.16
C LEU A 69 -5.14 3.89 11.65
N LEU A 70 -5.97 3.11 12.33
CA LEU A 70 -7.38 2.96 11.96
C LEU A 70 -8.15 4.28 12.05
N ALA A 71 -7.93 5.06 13.11
CA ALA A 71 -8.55 6.37 13.26
C ALA A 71 -8.12 7.33 12.14
N ALA A 72 -6.82 7.38 11.82
CA ALA A 72 -6.29 8.20 10.74
C ALA A 72 -6.83 7.77 9.37
N THR A 73 -6.87 6.46 9.08
CA THR A 73 -7.38 5.94 7.81
C THR A 73 -8.86 6.24 7.62
N ARG A 74 -9.67 6.20 8.69
CA ARG A 74 -11.08 6.63 8.62
C ARG A 74 -11.23 8.13 8.33
N ALA A 75 -10.29 8.94 8.81
CA ALA A 75 -10.35 10.39 8.65
C ALA A 75 -9.89 10.88 7.26
N GLN A 76 -8.85 10.26 6.69
CA GLN A 76 -8.18 10.79 5.49
C GLN A 76 -7.65 9.72 4.52
N GLY A 77 -7.93 8.44 4.76
CA GLY A 77 -7.40 7.34 3.97
C GLY A 77 -8.47 6.52 3.26
N ASP A 78 -8.03 5.39 2.72
CA ASP A 78 -8.85 4.36 2.10
C ASP A 78 -8.70 3.04 2.88
N SER A 79 -9.76 2.67 3.58
CA SER A 79 -9.80 1.46 4.41
C SER A 79 -9.62 0.17 3.60
N ALA A 80 -10.16 0.10 2.38
CA ALA A 80 -10.01 -1.09 1.55
C ALA A 80 -8.56 -1.24 1.06
N VAL A 81 -7.91 -0.12 0.72
CA VAL A 81 -6.50 -0.11 0.33
C VAL A 81 -5.59 -0.44 1.50
N LEU A 82 -5.86 0.09 2.71
CA LEU A 82 -5.15 -0.34 3.92
C LEU A 82 -5.25 -1.86 4.12
N GLY A 83 -6.46 -2.40 3.96
CA GLY A 83 -6.71 -3.83 4.02
C GLY A 83 -5.86 -4.64 3.05
N VAL A 84 -5.82 -4.24 1.77
CA VAL A 84 -4.95 -4.85 0.74
C VAL A 84 -3.49 -4.84 1.19
N LEU A 85 -2.98 -3.69 1.63
CA LEU A 85 -1.59 -3.52 2.02
C LEU A 85 -1.23 -4.39 3.22
N CYS A 86 -2.07 -4.44 4.25
CA CYS A 86 -1.87 -5.28 5.42
C CYS A 86 -1.95 -6.77 5.08
N ASP A 87 -2.89 -7.19 4.23
CA ASP A 87 -3.05 -8.57 3.83
C ASP A 87 -1.87 -9.04 2.95
N ALA A 88 -1.37 -8.18 2.07
CA ALA A 88 -0.15 -8.42 1.31
C ALA A 88 1.10 -8.45 2.20
N ALA A 89 1.21 -7.56 3.19
CA ALA A 89 2.33 -7.53 4.12
C ALA A 89 2.37 -8.78 5.00
N ARG A 90 1.20 -9.22 5.49
CA ARG A 90 1.03 -10.42 6.32
C ARG A 90 1.55 -11.68 5.64
N GLN A 91 1.41 -11.81 4.32
CA GLN A 91 1.96 -12.94 3.58
C GLN A 91 3.49 -13.03 3.66
N ARG A 92 4.18 -11.91 3.88
CA ARG A 92 5.65 -11.88 4.01
C ARG A 92 6.11 -11.93 5.45
N ARG A 93 5.32 -11.36 6.36
CA ARG A 93 5.60 -11.33 7.79
C ARG A 93 4.30 -11.52 8.56
N ALA A 94 4.16 -12.69 9.17
CA ALA A 94 3.09 -12.92 10.12
C ALA A 94 3.26 -11.98 11.32
N HIS A 95 2.24 -11.18 11.61
CA HIS A 95 2.21 -10.29 12.77
C HIS A 95 0.77 -10.02 13.21
N PRO A 96 0.43 -10.11 14.52
CA PRO A 96 -0.95 -9.98 14.99
C PRO A 96 -1.57 -8.60 14.68
N PHE A 97 -0.77 -7.55 14.56
CA PHE A 97 -1.29 -6.24 14.16
C PHE A 97 -1.84 -6.24 12.74
N PHE A 98 -1.31 -7.06 11.82
CA PHE A 98 -1.92 -7.17 10.50
C PHE A 98 -3.30 -7.80 10.58
N ASP A 99 -3.48 -8.86 11.39
CA ASP A 99 -4.80 -9.47 11.57
C ASP A 99 -5.80 -8.49 12.21
N GLN A 100 -5.36 -7.71 13.19
CA GLN A 100 -6.17 -6.66 13.80
C GLN A 100 -6.59 -5.59 12.78
N LEU A 101 -5.66 -5.09 11.97
CA LEU A 101 -5.93 -4.07 10.96
C LEU A 101 -6.85 -4.61 9.86
N ILE A 102 -6.59 -5.82 9.37
CA ILE A 102 -7.40 -6.51 8.35
C ILE A 102 -8.83 -6.67 8.84
N ALA A 103 -9.04 -7.14 10.07
CA ALA A 103 -10.37 -7.35 10.65
C ALA A 103 -11.17 -6.05 10.81
N ALA A 104 -10.50 -4.90 10.92
CA ALA A 104 -11.11 -3.59 11.06
C ALA A 104 -11.36 -2.86 9.72
N CYS A 105 -10.84 -3.41 8.62
CA CYS A 105 -11.03 -2.91 7.27
C CYS A 105 -12.18 -3.64 6.57
N ALA A 106 -12.72 -3.03 5.51
CA ALA A 106 -13.78 -3.63 4.70
C ALA A 106 -13.41 -3.58 3.21
N PRO A 107 -13.75 -4.63 2.43
CA PRO A 107 -13.58 -4.61 0.98
C PRO A 107 -14.45 -3.53 0.32
N ARG A 108 -14.12 -3.14 -0.92
CA ARG A 108 -14.98 -2.25 -1.73
C ARG A 108 -16.33 -2.92 -1.99
N ALA A 109 -17.40 -2.14 -2.21
CA ALA A 109 -18.72 -2.68 -2.50
C ALA A 109 -18.79 -3.40 -3.87
N HIS A 110 -17.92 -3.02 -4.80
CA HIS A 110 -17.87 -3.56 -6.15
C HIS A 110 -16.43 -3.83 -6.55
N ILE A 111 -16.25 -4.80 -7.45
CA ILE A 111 -14.95 -5.13 -8.02
C ILE A 111 -14.52 -4.01 -8.97
N GLU A 112 -13.34 -3.43 -8.73
CA GLU A 112 -12.77 -2.38 -9.59
C GLU A 112 -11.25 -2.54 -9.78
N PRO A 113 -10.64 -2.00 -10.85
CA PRO A 113 -9.19 -1.98 -11.00
C PRO A 113 -8.52 -1.27 -9.83
N PHE A 114 -7.46 -1.87 -9.27
CA PHE A 114 -6.71 -1.25 -8.18
C PHE A 114 -6.01 0.03 -8.67
N PHE A 115 -5.17 -0.10 -9.70
CA PHE A 115 -4.43 1.03 -10.25
C PHE A 115 -5.26 1.78 -11.31
N ASP A 116 -5.32 3.11 -11.19
CA ASP A 116 -6.11 3.95 -12.09
C ASP A 116 -5.62 3.86 -13.54
N ARG A 117 -4.31 3.68 -13.74
CA ARG A 117 -3.72 3.47 -15.07
C ARG A 117 -4.27 2.22 -15.76
N VAL A 118 -4.58 1.17 -14.99
CA VAL A 118 -5.12 -0.10 -15.53
C VAL A 118 -6.57 0.11 -15.95
N ALA A 119 -7.34 0.88 -15.19
CA ALA A 119 -8.72 1.23 -15.56
C ALA A 119 -8.80 1.96 -16.92
N ARG A 120 -7.73 2.68 -17.31
CA ARG A 120 -7.65 3.44 -18.57
C ARG A 120 -7.12 2.61 -19.75
N SER A 121 -6.67 1.38 -19.54
CA SER A 121 -6.10 0.52 -20.58
C SER A 121 -6.92 -0.77 -20.73
N PRO A 122 -7.71 -0.91 -21.82
CA PRO A 122 -8.52 -2.11 -22.07
C PRO A 122 -7.70 -3.40 -22.08
N LEU A 123 -6.50 -3.35 -22.67
CA LEU A 123 -5.58 -4.49 -22.72
C LEU A 123 -5.11 -4.87 -21.31
N ALA A 124 -4.61 -3.91 -20.52
CA ALA A 124 -4.14 -4.19 -19.17
C ALA A 124 -5.28 -4.69 -18.26
N LEU A 125 -6.50 -4.20 -18.46
CA LEU A 125 -7.68 -4.67 -17.74
C LEU A 125 -8.04 -6.10 -18.11
N GLN A 126 -7.97 -6.46 -19.39
CA GLN A 126 -8.20 -7.83 -19.86
C GLN A 126 -7.17 -8.80 -19.26
N GLU A 127 -5.89 -8.43 -19.28
CA GLU A 127 -4.80 -9.22 -18.68
C GLU A 127 -5.00 -9.38 -17.16
N THR A 128 -5.38 -8.30 -16.49
CA THR A 128 -5.65 -8.31 -15.04
C THR A 128 -6.82 -9.23 -14.70
N ARG A 129 -7.88 -9.23 -15.49
CA ARG A 129 -9.05 -10.11 -15.31
C ARG A 129 -8.73 -11.57 -15.58
N ALA A 130 -7.83 -11.86 -16.53
CA ALA A 130 -7.44 -13.23 -16.85
C ALA A 130 -6.62 -13.88 -15.73
N GLN A 131 -5.83 -13.09 -14.99
CA GLN A 131 -4.92 -13.61 -13.95
C GLN A 131 -4.92 -12.71 -12.70
N PRO A 132 -6.05 -12.60 -12.00
CA PRO A 132 -6.18 -11.71 -10.86
C PRO A 132 -5.39 -12.25 -9.66
N ASN A 133 -4.77 -11.35 -8.91
CA ASN A 133 -4.10 -11.69 -7.67
C ASN A 133 -5.15 -11.97 -6.56
N PRO A 134 -5.08 -13.11 -5.85
CA PRO A 134 -6.05 -13.47 -4.82
C PRO A 134 -6.16 -12.47 -3.66
N ILE A 135 -5.07 -11.79 -3.28
CA ILE A 135 -5.10 -10.77 -2.22
C ILE A 135 -6.02 -9.64 -2.66
N PHE A 136 -5.76 -9.00 -3.80
CA PHE A 136 -6.58 -7.89 -4.27
C PHE A 136 -8.05 -8.30 -4.46
N LEU A 137 -8.30 -9.50 -4.98
CA LEU A 137 -9.67 -9.99 -5.15
C LEU A 137 -10.45 -10.07 -3.84
N ARG A 138 -9.84 -10.49 -2.73
CA ARG A 138 -10.50 -10.50 -1.41
C ARG A 138 -10.97 -9.12 -0.97
N TRP A 139 -10.35 -8.07 -1.48
CA TRP A 139 -10.67 -6.67 -1.20
C TRP A 139 -11.54 -6.01 -2.28
N ASN A 140 -12.06 -6.80 -3.23
CA ASN A 140 -12.78 -6.35 -4.42
C ASN A 140 -11.96 -5.41 -5.31
N PHE A 141 -10.67 -5.70 -5.44
CA PHE A 141 -9.79 -5.06 -6.41
C PHE A 141 -9.29 -6.04 -7.48
N LEU A 142 -9.16 -5.53 -8.70
CA LEU A 142 -8.50 -6.20 -9.81
C LEU A 142 -7.06 -5.67 -9.93
N SER A 143 -6.11 -6.55 -9.66
CA SER A 143 -4.69 -6.33 -9.96
C SER A 143 -4.04 -7.69 -10.20
N ASN A 144 -3.15 -7.78 -11.18
CA ASN A 144 -2.24 -8.91 -11.37
C ASN A 144 -0.83 -8.56 -10.84
N GLU A 145 -0.62 -7.31 -10.42
CA GLU A 145 0.64 -6.80 -9.92
C GLU A 145 0.79 -7.03 -8.41
N LEU A 146 1.37 -8.18 -8.10
CA LEU A 146 2.19 -8.47 -6.91
C LEU A 146 3.28 -9.53 -7.26
N ARG A 147 3.33 -10.00 -8.52
CA ARG A 147 4.18 -11.11 -8.97
C ARG A 147 5.68 -10.84 -8.87
N TYR A 148 6.10 -9.58 -8.82
CA TYR A 148 7.51 -9.22 -8.68
C TYR A 148 8.08 -9.39 -7.26
N LEU A 149 7.29 -9.91 -6.31
CA LEU A 149 7.72 -10.06 -4.91
C LEU A 149 8.10 -11.47 -4.49
N THR A 150 7.60 -12.49 -5.18
CA THR A 150 7.95 -13.88 -4.93
C THR A 150 9.15 -14.33 -5.74
N ALA A 151 9.53 -13.57 -6.78
CA ALA A 151 10.65 -13.91 -7.65
C ALA A 151 12.04 -13.88 -6.97
N GLN A 152 12.16 -13.31 -5.76
CA GLN A 152 13.41 -13.37 -4.98
C GLN A 152 13.54 -14.62 -4.09
N VAL A 153 12.53 -15.50 -4.03
CA VAL A 153 12.60 -16.73 -3.21
C VAL A 153 12.88 -17.99 -4.06
N THR A 154 12.79 -17.90 -5.40
CA THR A 154 12.96 -19.08 -6.27
C THR A 154 14.31 -19.15 -6.99
N GLU A 155 15.21 -18.16 -6.83
CA GLU A 155 16.57 -18.20 -7.41
C GLU A 155 17.69 -18.52 -6.39
N MET A 156 17.34 -19.11 -5.23
CA MET A 156 18.32 -19.57 -4.24
C MET A 156 18.04 -21.00 -3.72
N ASN A 157 17.69 -21.92 -4.62
CA ASN A 157 17.80 -23.36 -4.37
C ASN A 157 18.62 -24.02 -5.47
#